data_AF-U7QQS0-F1
#
_entry.id   AF-U7QQS0-F1
#
_cell.length_a   1.000
_cell.length_b   1.000
_cell.length_c   1.000
_cell.angle_alpha   90.00
_cell.angle_beta   90.00
_cell.angle_gamma   90.00
#
_symmetry.space_group_name_H-M   'P 1'
#
loop_
_entity.id
_entity.type
_entity.pdbx_description
1 polymer ?
#
loop_
_entity_poly.entity_id
_entity_poly.type
_entity_poly.pdbx_seq_one_letter_code
_entity_poly.pdbx_strand_id
1 'polypeptide(L)'
;YGPHFGKPKFYNVVINQQGIPPWKIHHSRVIRMEGDTLPFQQAQTENGWGMSVVERIFERVQAFDTATVGTTQLIHKAHLRTYSIDGLRQILALGERSPAYAALMKHMDMIREFQTIEGMTLMDALDTFQTHSYSF
;
A
#
# COMPACT_ATOMS: atom_id res chain seq x y z
N TYR A 1 39.85 -19.50 28.33
CA TYR A 1 38.55 -19.64 27.64
C TYR A 1 38.80 -19.87 26.15
N GLY A 2 38.05 -20.78 25.52
CA GLY A 2 38.19 -21.08 24.09
C GLY A 2 37.36 -20.13 23.20
N PRO A 3 37.66 -20.07 21.88
CA PRO A 3 37.04 -19.12 20.94
C PRO A 3 35.53 -19.32 20.71
N HIS A 4 34.94 -20.40 21.23
CA HIS A 4 33.51 -20.72 21.09
C HIS A 4 32.75 -20.65 22.43
N PHE A 5 33.36 -20.07 23.47
CA PHE A 5 32.70 -19.93 24.76
C PHE A 5 31.44 -19.07 24.65
N GLY A 6 30.33 -19.53 25.24
CA GLY A 6 29.02 -18.85 25.17
C GLY A 6 28.18 -19.14 23.92
N LYS A 7 28.70 -19.91 22.94
CA LYS A 7 27.96 -20.28 21.71
C LYS A 7 27.18 -21.59 21.89
N PRO A 8 26.04 -21.78 21.19
CA PRO A 8 25.27 -23.01 21.26
C PRO A 8 26.06 -24.21 20.69
N LYS A 9 25.84 -25.40 21.26
CA LYS A 9 26.49 -26.65 20.82
C LYS A 9 25.96 -27.13 19.45
N PHE A 10 24.70 -26.85 19.17
CA PHE A 10 24.01 -27.24 17.94
C PHE A 10 23.15 -26.09 17.40
N TYR A 11 23.06 -25.99 16.08
CA TYR A 11 22.13 -25.12 15.36
C TYR A 11 21.06 -25.98 14.71
N ASN A 12 19.80 -25.60 14.90
CA ASN A 12 18.67 -26.28 14.28
C ASN A 12 18.24 -25.50 13.04
N VAL A 13 18.26 -26.15 11.89
CA VAL A 13 17.66 -25.60 10.67
C VAL A 13 16.17 -25.88 10.74
N VAL A 14 15.36 -24.83 10.80
CA VAL A 14 13.91 -24.93 10.67
C VAL A 14 13.55 -24.98 9.19
N ILE A 15 12.51 -25.74 8.87
CA ILE A 15 12.12 -26.09 7.50
C ILE A 15 11.89 -24.82 6.68
N ASN A 16 12.56 -24.73 5.52
CA ASN A 16 12.43 -23.64 4.56
C ASN A 16 11.70 -24.17 3.30
N GLN A 17 10.89 -23.31 2.66
CA GLN A 17 10.25 -23.49 1.34
C GLN A 17 11.19 -24.06 0.26
N GLN A 18 12.52 -23.91 0.40
CA GLN A 18 13.54 -24.47 -0.48
C GLN A 18 13.89 -25.97 -0.28
N GLY A 19 13.15 -26.72 0.54
CA GLY A 19 13.32 -28.19 0.63
C GLY A 19 14.52 -28.67 1.43
N ILE A 20 15.09 -27.81 2.28
CA ILE A 20 16.14 -28.20 3.24
C ILE A 20 15.46 -28.93 4.41
N PRO A 21 15.81 -30.21 4.68
CA PRO A 21 15.24 -30.94 5.79
C PRO A 21 15.64 -30.31 7.13
N PRO A 22 14.82 -30.47 8.18
CA PRO A 22 15.19 -30.02 9.51
C PRO A 22 16.45 -30.78 9.98
N TRP A 23 17.57 -30.07 10.07
CA TRP A 23 18.86 -30.62 10.47
C TRP A 23 19.35 -30.03 11.77
N LYS A 24 20.03 -30.87 12.56
CA LYS A 24 20.74 -30.47 13.77
C LYS A 24 22.23 -30.50 13.49
N ILE A 25 22.83 -29.32 13.29
CA ILE A 25 24.21 -29.17 12.85
C ILE A 25 25.08 -28.79 14.05
N HIS A 26 26.19 -29.51 14.25
CA HIS A 26 27.14 -29.19 15.32
C HIS A 26 27.85 -27.86 15.05
N HIS A 27 28.14 -27.08 16.09
CA HIS A 27 28.72 -25.73 15.96
C HIS A 27 30.05 -25.68 15.18
N SER A 28 30.82 -26.78 15.18
CA SER A 28 32.08 -26.89 14.42
C SER A 28 31.88 -26.95 12.90
N ARG A 29 30.65 -27.15 12.42
CA ARG A 29 30.28 -27.26 11.01
C ARG A 29 29.54 -26.01 10.50
N VAL A 30 29.43 -24.96 11.32
CA VAL A 30 28.70 -23.73 11.00
C VAL A 30 29.63 -22.53 11.13
N ILE A 31 29.66 -21.70 10.10
CA ILE A 31 30.25 -20.37 10.16
C ILE A 31 29.12 -19.40 10.47
N ARG A 32 29.17 -18.77 11.64
CA ARG A 32 28.16 -17.82 12.10
C ARG A 32 28.62 -16.39 11.82
N MET A 33 27.83 -15.66 11.04
CA MET A 33 27.96 -14.21 10.89
C MET A 33 26.94 -13.56 11.82
N GLU A 34 27.41 -12.72 12.73
CA GLU A 34 26.58 -12.06 13.73
C GLU A 34 26.45 -10.58 13.38
N GLY A 35 25.30 -9.98 13.70
CA GLY A 35 25.10 -8.53 13.59
C GLY A 35 25.80 -7.75 14.70
N ASP A 36 25.30 -6.56 15.00
CA ASP A 36 25.86 -5.71 16.06
C ASP A 36 25.79 -6.41 17.42
N THR A 37 26.84 -6.28 18.24
CA THR A 37 26.92 -6.96 19.53
C THR A 37 25.89 -6.39 20.51
N LEU A 38 25.09 -7.28 21.10
CA LEU A 38 24.09 -6.95 22.11
C LEU A 38 24.61 -7.22 23.54
N PRO A 39 24.12 -6.48 24.55
CA PRO A 39 24.29 -6.83 25.96
C PRO A 39 23.81 -8.26 26.24
N PHE A 40 24.47 -8.95 27.18
CA PHE A 40 24.25 -10.38 27.46
C PHE A 40 22.77 -10.78 27.63
N GLN A 41 21.99 -9.98 28.37
CA GLN A 41 20.57 -10.26 28.61
C GLN A 41 19.74 -10.14 27.32
N GLN A 42 19.97 -9.12 26.50
CA GLN A 42 19.28 -8.94 25.22
C GLN A 42 19.71 -10.00 24.20
N ALA A 43 21.00 -10.31 24.14
CA ALA A 43 21.50 -11.40 23.30
C ALA A 43 20.84 -12.73 23.67
N GLN A 44 20.58 -13.01 24.95
CA GLN A 44 19.90 -14.23 25.38
C GLN A 44 18.44 -14.28 24.88
N THR A 45 17.72 -13.16 24.89
CA THR A 45 16.38 -13.05 24.29
C THR A 45 16.40 -13.32 22.78
N GLU A 46 17.43 -12.83 22.09
CA GLU A 46 17.65 -13.05 20.66
C GLU A 46 18.27 -14.42 20.33
N ASN A 47 18.14 -15.43 21.20
CA ASN A 47 18.76 -16.76 21.02
C ASN A 47 20.27 -16.73 20.75
N GLY A 48 20.93 -15.71 21.29
CA GLY A 48 22.35 -15.40 21.14
C GLY A 48 22.71 -14.60 19.90
N TRP A 49 21.75 -14.18 19.06
CA TRP A 49 21.98 -13.36 17.85
C TRP A 49 22.27 -11.90 18.20
N GLY A 50 23.01 -11.24 17.30
CA GLY A 50 23.28 -9.81 17.36
C GLY A 50 22.15 -9.00 16.74
N MET A 51 22.11 -7.70 17.01
CA MET A 51 21.11 -6.77 16.48
C MET A 51 21.26 -6.62 14.96
N SER A 52 20.13 -6.60 14.24
CA SER A 52 20.11 -6.32 12.81
C SER A 52 20.26 -4.82 12.54
N VAL A 53 21.14 -4.45 11.61
CA VAL A 53 21.27 -3.05 11.15
C VAL A 53 20.00 -2.61 10.40
N VAL A 54 19.35 -3.54 9.70
CA VAL A 54 18.13 -3.26 8.91
C VAL A 54 16.92 -3.02 9.81
N GLU A 55 16.89 -3.62 10.99
CA GLU A 55 15.79 -3.45 11.94
C GLU A 55 15.64 -1.98 12.37
N ARG A 56 16.75 -1.23 12.44
CA ARG A 56 16.72 0.21 12.76
C ARG A 56 16.04 1.07 11.71
N ILE A 57 16.09 0.68 10.44
CA ILE A 57 15.43 1.42 9.35
C ILE A 57 14.04 0.86 9.03
N PHE A 58 13.68 -0.29 9.59
CA PHE A 58 12.44 -0.98 9.28
C PHE A 58 11.21 -0.11 9.55
N GLU A 59 11.13 0.55 10.70
CA GLU A 59 10.03 1.47 11.02
C GLU A 59 9.90 2.60 10.00
N ARG A 60 11.04 3.14 9.52
CA ARG A 60 11.03 4.22 8.53
C ARG A 60 10.57 3.73 7.17
N VAL A 61 10.99 2.53 6.76
CA VAL A 61 10.53 1.90 5.51
C VAL A 61 9.03 1.61 5.58
N GLN A 62 8.55 1.07 6.71
CA GLN A 62 7.12 0.81 6.91
C GLN A 62 6.28 2.09 6.89
N ALA A 63 6.77 3.17 7.53
CA ALA A 63 6.12 4.47 7.49
C ALA A 63 6.09 5.05 6.07
N PHE A 64 7.16 4.88 5.29
CA PHE A 64 7.21 5.31 3.90
C PHE A 64 6.22 4.55 3.02
N ASP A 65 6.13 3.22 3.17
CA ASP A 65 5.16 2.40 2.44
C ASP A 65 3.72 2.84 2.78
N THR A 66 3.43 3.01 4.07
CA THR A 66 2.12 3.51 4.54
C THR A 66 1.79 4.89 3.98
N ALA A 67 2.75 5.82 3.96
CA ALA A 67 2.57 7.15 3.40
C ALA A 67 2.33 7.11 1.88
N THR A 68 3.01 6.22 1.16
CA THR A 68 2.83 6.03 -0.29
C THR A 68 1.44 5.50 -0.60
N VAL A 69 0.97 4.52 0.17
CA VAL A 69 -0.41 4.01 0.09
C VAL A 69 -1.41 5.11 0.43
N GLY A 70 -1.18 5.87 1.50
CA GLY A 70 -2.04 7.00 1.90
C GLY A 70 -2.14 8.08 0.83
N THR A 71 -1.02 8.43 0.21
CA THR A 71 -0.97 9.42 -0.89
C THR A 71 -1.75 8.93 -2.10
N THR A 72 -1.61 7.65 -2.45
CA THR A 72 -2.37 7.02 -3.54
C THR A 72 -3.88 7.13 -3.28
N GLN A 73 -4.33 6.84 -2.05
CA GLN A 73 -5.74 6.99 -1.67
C GLN A 73 -6.23 8.44 -1.76
N LEU A 74 -5.39 9.41 -1.40
CA LEU A 74 -5.72 10.82 -1.52
C LEU A 74 -5.81 11.27 -2.98
N ILE A 75 -4.90 10.83 -3.85
CA ILE A 75 -4.96 11.11 -5.29
C ILE A 75 -6.27 10.57 -5.88
N HIS A 76 -6.64 9.33 -5.55
CA HIS A 76 -7.92 8.77 -5.98
C HIS A 76 -9.13 9.60 -5.53
N LYS A 77 -9.08 10.18 -4.33
CA LYS A 77 -10.14 11.07 -3.81
C LYS A 77 -10.12 12.47 -4.42
N ALA A 78 -8.94 13.03 -4.70
CA ALA A 78 -8.80 14.37 -5.29
C ALA A 78 -9.33 14.44 -6.72
N HIS A 79 -9.37 13.31 -7.43
CA HIS A 79 -10.00 13.21 -8.75
C HIS A 79 -11.50 12.94 -8.70
N LEU A 80 -12.14 12.93 -7.51
CA LEU A 80 -13.59 12.83 -7.43
C LEU A 80 -14.23 14.12 -7.93
N ARG A 81 -15.00 13.97 -9.01
CA ARG A 81 -15.81 15.02 -9.62
C ARG A 81 -17.26 14.76 -9.28
N THR A 82 -17.94 15.74 -8.67
CA THR A 82 -19.36 15.64 -8.39
C THR A 82 -20.13 16.43 -9.44
N TYR A 83 -21.08 15.75 -10.10
CA TYR A 83 -21.98 16.33 -11.08
C TYR A 83 -23.40 16.22 -10.55
N SER A 84 -24.08 17.36 -10.38
CA SER A 84 -25.46 17.40 -9.91
C SER A 84 -26.39 17.82 -11.04
N ILE A 85 -27.41 16.99 -11.29
CA ILE A 85 -28.44 17.22 -12.32
C ILE A 85 -29.79 17.35 -11.63
N ASP A 86 -30.55 18.38 -12.00
CA ASP A 86 -31.91 18.53 -11.49
C ASP A 86 -32.84 17.43 -12.05
N GLY A 87 -33.72 16.88 -11.21
CA GLY A 87 -34.65 15.83 -11.63
C GLY A 87 -34.02 14.47 -12.01
N LEU A 88 -32.73 14.23 -11.75
CA LEU A 88 -32.02 12.99 -12.13
C LEU A 88 -32.77 11.71 -11.73
N ARG A 89 -33.37 11.67 -10.54
CA ARG A 89 -34.14 10.50 -10.06
C ARG A 89 -35.36 10.20 -10.92
N GLN A 90 -36.03 11.22 -11.43
CA GLN A 90 -37.19 11.07 -12.31
C GLN A 90 -36.76 10.55 -13.69
N ILE A 91 -35.64 11.06 -14.21
CA ILE A 91 -35.06 10.61 -15.48
C ILE A 91 -34.65 9.13 -15.40
N LEU A 92 -34.01 8.72 -14.31
CA LEU A 92 -33.62 7.32 -14.10
C LEU A 92 -34.83 6.41 -13.89
N ALA A 93 -35.91 6.90 -13.27
CA ALA A 93 -37.14 6.13 -13.06
C ALA A 93 -37.91 5.82 -14.36
N LEU A 94 -37.69 6.60 -15.43
CA LEU A 94 -38.28 6.34 -16.76
C LEU A 94 -37.68 5.10 -17.47
N GLY A 95 -36.55 4.58 -16.97
CA GLY A 95 -35.90 3.38 -17.48
C GLY A 95 -35.03 3.60 -18.72
N GLU A 96 -34.18 2.61 -19.01
CA GLU A 96 -33.10 2.68 -20.02
C GLU A 96 -33.59 2.91 -21.46
N ARG A 97 -34.86 2.57 -21.76
CA ARG A 97 -35.46 2.74 -23.09
C ARG A 97 -36.05 4.13 -23.32
N SER A 98 -36.05 4.99 -22.31
CA SER A 98 -36.62 6.33 -22.44
C SER A 98 -35.70 7.26 -23.24
N PRO A 99 -36.25 8.14 -24.09
CA PRO A 99 -35.45 9.14 -24.80
C PRO A 99 -34.66 10.06 -23.85
N ALA A 100 -35.20 10.31 -22.66
CA ALA A 100 -34.57 11.13 -21.63
C ALA A 100 -33.29 10.49 -21.07
N TYR A 101 -33.28 9.17 -20.86
CA TYR A 101 -32.08 8.44 -20.42
C TYR A 101 -30.98 8.44 -21.48
N ALA A 102 -31.35 8.25 -22.76
CA ALA A 102 -30.40 8.31 -23.87
C ALA A 102 -29.79 9.72 -24.03
N ALA A 103 -30.59 10.76 -23.84
CA ALA A 103 -30.11 12.15 -23.85
C ALA A 103 -29.15 12.43 -22.69
N LEU A 104 -29.46 11.95 -21.48
CA LEU A 104 -28.59 12.05 -20.30
C LEU A 104 -27.24 11.36 -20.55
N MET A 105 -27.22 10.14 -21.08
CA MET A 105 -25.97 9.43 -21.38
C MET A 105 -25.14 10.13 -22.45
N LYS A 106 -25.79 10.63 -23.51
CA LYS A 106 -25.09 11.43 -24.53
C LYS A 106 -24.50 12.71 -23.93
N HIS A 107 -25.20 13.35 -23.01
CA HIS A 107 -24.69 14.52 -22.28
C HIS A 107 -23.46 14.18 -21.45
N MET A 108 -23.48 13.06 -20.71
CA MET A 108 -22.33 12.59 -19.94
C MET A 108 -21.13 12.23 -20.84
N ASP A 109 -21.37 11.61 -22.00
CA ASP A 109 -20.33 11.28 -22.96
C ASP A 109 -19.67 12.53 -23.56
N MET A 110 -20.46 13.55 -23.91
CA MET A 110 -19.92 14.84 -24.37
C MET A 110 -19.07 15.51 -23.28
N ILE A 111 -19.53 15.52 -22.03
CA ILE A 111 -18.73 16.06 -20.92
C ILE A 111 -17.42 15.30 -20.80
N ARG A 112 -17.44 13.96 -20.83
CA ARG A 112 -16.22 13.14 -20.77
C ARG A 112 -15.25 13.42 -21.92
N GLU A 113 -15.76 13.65 -23.13
CA GLU A 113 -14.94 13.92 -24.32
C GLU A 113 -14.30 15.31 -24.30
N PHE A 114 -15.05 16.34 -23.88
CA PHE A 114 -14.57 17.72 -23.88
C PHE A 114 -13.87 18.15 -22.58
N GLN A 115 -13.93 17.33 -21.52
CA GLN A 115 -13.26 17.62 -20.25
C GLN A 115 -11.78 17.20 -20.28
N THR A 116 -11.01 17.85 -21.15
CA THR A 116 -9.54 17.78 -21.20
C THR A 116 -8.92 19.02 -20.54
N ILE A 117 -7.60 19.01 -20.30
CA ILE A 117 -6.88 20.14 -19.67
C ILE A 117 -6.99 21.44 -20.49
N GLU A 118 -7.19 21.32 -21.80
CA GLU A 118 -7.35 22.44 -22.74
C GLU A 118 -8.79 22.58 -23.24
N GLY A 119 -9.68 21.67 -22.82
CA GLY A 119 -11.06 21.58 -23.28
C GLY A 119 -12.01 22.39 -22.42
N MET A 120 -13.05 22.93 -23.06
CA MET A 120 -14.12 23.65 -22.37
C MET A 120 -15.20 22.67 -21.92
N THR A 121 -15.55 22.67 -20.64
CA THR A 121 -16.66 21.85 -20.13
C THR A 121 -17.98 22.53 -20.52
N LEU A 122 -18.80 21.86 -21.34
CA LEU A 122 -20.12 22.33 -21.73
C LEU A 122 -21.17 21.77 -20.77
N MET A 123 -21.99 22.63 -20.17
CA MET A 123 -23.00 22.26 -19.18
C MET A 123 -24.27 23.09 -19.34
N ASP A 124 -25.41 22.53 -18.91
CA ASP A 124 -26.66 23.27 -18.78
C ASP A 124 -26.61 24.22 -17.58
N ALA A 125 -27.35 25.34 -17.64
CA ALA A 125 -27.26 26.44 -16.68
C ALA A 125 -27.72 26.08 -15.26
N LEU A 126 -28.56 25.04 -15.12
CA LEU A 126 -29.06 24.55 -13.83
C LEU A 126 -28.16 23.47 -13.21
N ASP A 127 -27.25 22.88 -13.98
CA ASP A 127 -26.36 21.83 -13.50
C ASP A 127 -25.18 22.43 -12.73
N THR A 128 -24.83 21.80 -11.60
CA THR A 128 -23.68 22.25 -10.79
C THR A 128 -22.55 21.24 -10.86
N PHE A 129 -21.37 21.72 -11.25
CA PHE A 129 -20.13 20.95 -11.21
C PHE A 129 -19.23 21.44 -10.08
N GLN A 130 -18.77 20.52 -9.25
CA GLN A 130 -17.86 20.82 -8.15
C GLN A 130 -16.62 19.95 -8.24
N THR A 131 -15.46 20.59 -8.13
CA THR A 131 -14.17 19.92 -7.96
C THR A 131 -13.64 20.24 -6.57
N HIS A 132 -13.43 19.21 -5.76
CA HIS A 132 -12.85 19.36 -4.44
C HIS A 132 -11.32 19.21 -4.55
N SER A 133 -10.64 20.35 -4.70
CA SER A 133 -9.18 20.38 -4.64
C SER A 133 -8.73 20.18 -3.19
N TYR A 134 -7.93 19.13 -2.95
CA TYR A 134 -7.22 18.97 -1.69
C TYR A 134 -5.83 19.58 -1.85
N SER A 135 -5.54 20.62 -1.07
CA SER A 135 -4.20 21.15 -0.88
C SER A 135 -3.55 20.37 0.27
N PHE A 136 -2.34 19.87 0.03
CA PHE A 136 -1.47 19.24 1.02
C PHE A 136 -0.15 20.00 1.09
#